data_AF-A0A1S6LMU3-F1
#
_entry.id   AF-A0A1S6LMU3-F1
#
_cell.length_a   1.000
_cell.length_b   1.000
_cell.length_c   1.000
_cell.angle_alpha   90.00
_cell.angle_beta   90.00
_cell.angle_gamma   90.00
#
_symmetry.space_group_name_H-M   'P 1'
#
loop_
_entity.id
_entity.type
_entity.pdbx_description
1 polymer ?
#
loop_
_entity_poly.entity_id
_entity_poly.type
_entity_poly.pdbx_seq_one_letter_code
_entity_poly.pdbx_strand_id
1 'polypeptide(L)'
;MNTSATVRSLATRWTVAVPIVAAVALVFSWGRELPAFAVAVVALCLAGAVLAAVHHAEVIAHRVGEPYGSLVLAVAVTVIEVALIVTLMVDGGPKTAALARDTVFAAVMITCNGIVGLSLLVGAVRTHVVVFNAEGSGAALATVATLATLSLVLPTFTIGKPGPEFSSAQLAFAAVASLLLYGLFVAVQTVRHREYFLPLTQDGRLQEDENHAPLPGRGATVLSVVMLLVALIAVVGDAKSVSPTIESGVEAAGLPQAVVGVVIALLVLLPETLAAVRAARRERVQTSLNLALGSAMASIGLTIPAIALASIWLTGPLHLGLGATHLVLLSLTVVVGALTVVPGRATLLQGGVHLAIFAAFVFLAISP
;
A
#
# COMPACT_ATOMS: atom_id res chain seq x y z
N MET A 1 -24.73 16.02 -31.10
CA MET A 1 -24.32 15.03 -30.08
C MET A 1 -23.75 15.78 -28.90
N ASN A 2 -24.45 15.80 -27.76
CA ASN A 2 -24.11 16.64 -26.61
C ASN A 2 -22.87 16.10 -25.87
N THR A 3 -21.80 16.88 -25.87
CA THR A 3 -20.56 16.66 -25.10
C THR A 3 -20.83 16.38 -23.62
N SER A 4 -21.89 16.97 -23.04
CA SER A 4 -22.30 16.74 -21.65
C SER A 4 -22.80 15.30 -21.37
N ALA A 5 -23.47 14.65 -22.34
CA ALA A 5 -23.96 13.28 -22.18
C ALA A 5 -22.81 12.27 -22.32
N THR A 6 -21.86 12.52 -23.22
CA THR A 6 -20.65 11.70 -23.40
C THR A 6 -19.73 11.78 -22.18
N VAL A 7 -19.54 12.97 -21.61
CA VAL A 7 -18.75 13.17 -20.38
C VAL A 7 -19.41 12.47 -19.19
N ARG A 8 -20.74 12.51 -19.05
CA ARG A 8 -21.45 11.82 -17.97
C ARG A 8 -21.41 10.29 -18.15
N SER A 9 -21.48 9.79 -19.38
CA SER A 9 -21.31 8.36 -19.73
C SER A 9 -19.89 7.86 -19.44
N LEU A 10 -18.85 8.62 -19.85
CA LEU A 10 -17.46 8.32 -19.52
C LEU A 10 -17.21 8.38 -18.01
N ALA A 11 -17.80 9.33 -17.28
CA ALA A 11 -17.71 9.40 -15.82
C ALA A 11 -18.33 8.19 -15.11
N THR A 12 -19.30 7.49 -15.73
CA THR A 12 -19.82 6.20 -15.23
C THR A 12 -19.07 4.96 -15.73
N ARG A 13 -18.23 5.07 -16.76
CA ARG A 13 -17.49 3.95 -17.37
C ARG A 13 -15.96 4.11 -17.31
N TRP A 14 -15.47 5.08 -16.56
CA TRP A 14 -14.05 5.40 -16.49
C TRP A 14 -13.23 4.20 -16.02
N THR A 15 -13.79 3.39 -15.12
CA THR A 15 -13.15 2.17 -14.59
C THR A 15 -12.91 1.13 -15.69
N VAL A 16 -13.72 1.09 -16.74
CA VAL A 16 -13.53 0.21 -17.90
C VAL A 16 -12.66 0.88 -18.97
N ALA A 17 -12.85 2.17 -19.22
CA ALA A 17 -12.12 2.90 -20.26
C ALA A 17 -10.64 3.07 -19.92
N VAL A 18 -10.31 3.38 -18.67
CA VAL A 18 -8.96 3.70 -18.24
C VAL A 18 -7.98 2.53 -18.37
N PRO A 19 -8.29 1.29 -17.92
CA PRO A 19 -7.43 0.14 -18.16
C PRO A 19 -7.16 -0.11 -19.64
N ILE A 20 -8.16 0.08 -20.51
CA ILE A 20 -8.01 -0.08 -21.96
C ILE A 20 -7.10 1.01 -22.52
N VAL A 21 -7.31 2.27 -22.14
CA VAL A 21 -6.46 3.39 -22.56
C VAL A 21 -5.01 3.20 -22.08
N ALA A 22 -4.81 2.73 -20.86
CA ALA A 22 -3.49 2.41 -20.33
C ALA A 22 -2.85 1.24 -21.10
N ALA A 23 -3.58 0.17 -21.39
CA ALA A 23 -3.09 -0.91 -22.23
C ALA A 23 -2.73 -0.45 -23.66
N VAL A 24 -3.47 0.50 -24.22
CA VAL A 24 -3.14 1.12 -25.51
C VAL A 24 -1.88 1.98 -25.39
N ALA A 25 -1.76 2.79 -24.33
CA ALA A 25 -0.56 3.57 -24.06
C ALA A 25 0.68 2.67 -23.96
N LEU A 26 0.54 1.54 -23.27
CA LEU A 26 1.56 0.50 -23.18
C LEU A 26 2.01 0.00 -24.55
N VAL A 27 1.08 -0.33 -25.45
CA VAL A 27 1.42 -0.79 -26.81
C VAL A 27 2.23 0.27 -27.57
N PHE A 28 1.93 1.55 -27.36
CA PHE A 28 2.66 2.64 -28.01
C PHE A 28 3.98 3.00 -27.34
N SER A 29 4.14 2.74 -26.04
CA SER A 29 5.37 2.98 -25.28
C SER A 29 6.36 1.81 -25.34
N TRP A 30 5.88 0.58 -25.59
CA TRP A 30 6.69 -0.62 -25.44
C TRP A 30 7.93 -0.62 -26.33
N GLY A 31 9.10 -0.70 -25.69
CA GLY A 31 10.39 -0.76 -26.36
C GLY A 31 10.79 0.52 -27.11
N ARG A 32 10.19 1.67 -26.78
CA ARG A 32 10.48 2.96 -27.42
C ARG A 32 10.97 3.97 -26.40
N GLU A 33 11.92 4.81 -26.83
CA GLU A 33 12.25 6.02 -26.10
C GLU A 33 11.15 7.06 -26.33
N LEU A 34 10.59 7.58 -25.25
CA LEU A 34 9.48 8.51 -25.28
C LEU A 34 9.96 9.94 -24.98
N PRO A 35 9.45 10.96 -25.69
CA PRO A 35 9.65 12.34 -25.26
C PRO A 35 8.96 12.59 -23.91
N ALA A 36 9.45 13.55 -23.13
CA ALA A 36 8.99 13.83 -21.77
C ALA A 36 7.46 14.00 -21.65
N PHE A 37 6.82 14.66 -22.63
CA PHE A 37 5.36 14.79 -22.66
C PHE A 37 4.65 13.44 -22.79
N ALA A 38 5.13 12.54 -23.64
CA ALA A 38 4.54 11.22 -23.81
C ALA A 38 4.72 10.37 -22.54
N VAL A 39 5.87 10.48 -21.85
CA VAL A 39 6.05 9.83 -20.55
C VAL A 39 5.07 10.35 -19.52
N ALA A 40 4.82 11.66 -19.46
CA ALA A 40 3.84 12.23 -18.55
C ALA A 40 2.43 11.67 -18.83
N VAL A 41 2.07 11.47 -20.09
CA VAL A 41 0.79 10.82 -20.47
C VAL A 41 0.76 9.36 -20.01
N VAL A 42 1.83 8.59 -20.21
CA VAL A 42 1.90 7.19 -19.75
C VAL A 42 1.86 7.12 -18.22
N ALA A 43 2.50 8.04 -17.50
CA ALA A 43 2.44 8.12 -16.05
C ALA A 43 1.02 8.42 -15.53
N LEU A 44 0.26 9.27 -16.24
CA LEU A 44 -1.15 9.50 -15.93
C LEU A 44 -2.02 8.26 -16.22
N CYS A 45 -1.76 7.56 -17.33
CA CYS A 45 -2.41 6.29 -17.64
C CYS A 45 -2.14 5.24 -16.55
N LEU A 46 -0.89 5.12 -16.12
CA LEU A 46 -0.46 4.25 -15.03
C LEU A 46 -1.24 4.56 -13.74
N ALA A 47 -1.27 5.83 -13.31
CA ALA A 47 -2.00 6.25 -12.11
C ALA A 47 -3.50 5.94 -12.23
N GLY A 48 -4.10 6.18 -13.40
CA GLY A 48 -5.48 5.82 -13.68
C GLY A 48 -5.73 4.31 -13.62
N ALA A 49 -4.82 3.51 -14.18
CA ALA A 49 -4.91 2.06 -14.20
C ALA A 49 -4.81 1.46 -12.79
N VAL A 50 -3.95 2.00 -11.92
CA VAL A 50 -3.89 1.62 -10.50
C VAL A 50 -5.23 1.89 -9.80
N LEU A 51 -5.80 3.08 -9.98
CA LEU A 51 -7.11 3.42 -9.40
C LEU A 51 -8.24 2.51 -9.91
N ALA A 52 -8.23 2.21 -11.21
CA ALA A 52 -9.22 1.31 -11.83
C ALA A 52 -9.04 -0.15 -11.37
N ALA A 53 -7.80 -0.63 -11.22
CA ALA A 53 -7.48 -1.96 -10.72
C ALA A 53 -8.03 -2.15 -9.30
N VAL A 54 -7.77 -1.20 -8.40
CA VAL A 54 -8.30 -1.25 -7.03
C VAL A 54 -9.82 -1.25 -7.01
N HIS A 55 -10.46 -0.40 -7.83
CA HIS A 55 -11.92 -0.42 -7.95
C HIS A 55 -12.47 -1.78 -8.40
N HIS A 56 -11.86 -2.41 -9.40
CA HIS A 56 -12.28 -3.73 -9.85
C HIS A 56 -12.03 -4.81 -8.79
N ALA A 57 -10.93 -4.73 -8.06
CA ALA A 57 -10.65 -5.59 -6.91
C ALA A 57 -11.72 -5.43 -5.81
N GLU A 58 -12.14 -4.20 -5.50
CA GLU A 58 -13.24 -3.93 -4.54
C GLU A 58 -14.57 -4.54 -5.01
N VAL A 59 -14.90 -4.44 -6.30
CA VAL A 59 -16.13 -5.05 -6.86
C VAL A 59 -16.11 -6.58 -6.72
N ILE A 60 -14.96 -7.20 -6.96
CA ILE A 60 -14.80 -8.65 -6.79
C ILE A 60 -14.91 -8.99 -5.30
N ALA A 61 -14.22 -8.26 -4.43
CA ALA A 61 -14.25 -8.43 -2.99
C ALA A 61 -15.67 -8.34 -2.42
N HIS A 62 -16.45 -7.35 -2.85
CA HIS A 62 -17.83 -7.15 -2.41
C HIS A 62 -18.73 -8.32 -2.83
N ARG A 63 -18.50 -8.92 -4.01
CA ARG A 63 -19.25 -10.10 -4.45
C ARG A 63 -18.86 -11.36 -3.67
N VAL A 64 -17.58 -11.52 -3.36
CA VAL A 64 -17.03 -12.66 -2.62
C VAL A 64 -17.52 -12.66 -1.18
N GLY A 65 -17.65 -11.48 -0.57
CA GLY A 65 -18.10 -11.31 0.81
C GLY A 65 -17.00 -11.61 1.84
N GLU A 66 -17.21 -11.21 3.09
CA GLU A 66 -16.26 -11.49 4.17
C GLU A 66 -16.31 -12.98 4.58
N PRO A 67 -15.17 -13.62 4.92
CA PRO A 67 -13.82 -13.06 5.09
C PRO A 67 -13.02 -12.90 3.79
N TYR A 68 -13.39 -13.59 2.73
CA TYR A 68 -12.54 -13.78 1.55
C TYR A 68 -12.41 -12.53 0.67
N GLY A 69 -13.35 -11.59 0.75
CA GLY A 69 -13.32 -10.34 0.01
C GLY A 69 -12.14 -9.45 0.39
N SER A 70 -11.84 -9.31 1.69
CA SER A 70 -10.68 -8.53 2.14
C SER A 70 -9.36 -9.14 1.68
N LEU A 71 -9.26 -10.47 1.67
CA LEU A 71 -8.12 -11.19 1.10
C LEU A 71 -7.95 -10.92 -0.40
N VAL A 72 -9.04 -10.95 -1.17
CA VAL A 72 -8.99 -10.68 -2.62
C VAL A 72 -8.46 -9.27 -2.88
N LEU A 73 -8.95 -8.27 -2.14
CA LEU A 73 -8.49 -6.89 -2.29
C LEU A 73 -7.00 -6.76 -1.94
N ALA A 74 -6.58 -7.30 -0.78
CA ALA A 74 -5.20 -7.23 -0.34
C ALA A 74 -4.24 -7.92 -1.32
N VAL A 75 -4.60 -9.12 -1.80
CA VAL A 75 -3.80 -9.83 -2.81
C VAL A 75 -3.72 -9.04 -4.10
N ALA A 76 -4.82 -8.43 -4.58
CA ALA A 76 -4.79 -7.63 -5.80
C ALA A 76 -3.87 -6.42 -5.68
N VAL A 77 -3.93 -5.69 -4.57
CA VAL A 77 -3.04 -4.54 -4.30
C VAL A 77 -1.59 -4.99 -4.18
N THR A 78 -1.32 -6.08 -3.44
CA THR A 78 0.05 -6.60 -3.33
C THR A 78 0.58 -7.11 -4.67
N VAL A 79 -0.24 -7.72 -5.52
CA VAL A 79 0.19 -8.13 -6.86
C VAL A 79 0.65 -6.93 -7.68
N ILE A 80 -0.06 -5.79 -7.58
CA ILE A 80 0.39 -4.53 -8.20
C ILE A 80 1.75 -4.12 -7.63
N GLU A 81 1.87 -4.04 -6.31
CA GLU A 81 3.09 -3.61 -5.61
C GLU A 81 4.30 -4.49 -5.96
N VAL A 82 4.17 -5.81 -5.81
CA VAL A 82 5.23 -6.78 -6.07
C VAL A 82 5.62 -6.78 -7.54
N ALA A 83 4.65 -6.75 -8.46
CA ALA A 83 4.97 -6.76 -9.88
C ALA A 83 5.75 -5.51 -10.30
N LEU A 84 5.43 -4.35 -9.73
CA LEU A 84 6.22 -3.12 -9.91
C LEU A 84 7.64 -3.29 -9.36
N ILE A 85 7.78 -3.71 -8.08
CA ILE A 85 9.09 -3.91 -7.45
C ILE A 85 9.97 -4.87 -8.26
N VAL A 86 9.44 -6.05 -8.61
CA VAL A 86 10.19 -7.08 -9.34
C VAL A 86 10.58 -6.60 -10.73
N THR A 87 9.68 -5.94 -11.47
CA THR A 87 9.98 -5.43 -12.81
C THR A 87 11.13 -4.43 -12.79
N LEU A 88 11.11 -3.51 -11.83
CA LEU A 88 12.16 -2.51 -11.70
C LEU A 88 13.47 -3.09 -11.20
N MET A 89 13.42 -4.10 -10.33
CA MET A 89 14.62 -4.83 -9.92
C MET A 89 15.28 -5.60 -11.07
N VAL A 90 14.49 -6.16 -11.98
CA VAL A 90 14.99 -6.85 -13.18
C VAL A 90 15.69 -5.88 -14.13
N ASP A 91 15.11 -4.68 -14.33
CA ASP A 91 15.61 -3.72 -15.31
C ASP A 91 16.71 -2.78 -14.75
N GLY A 92 16.67 -2.43 -13.46
CA GLY A 92 17.53 -1.40 -12.85
C GLY A 92 18.90 -1.88 -12.35
N GLY A 93 19.19 -3.19 -12.43
CA GLY A 93 20.50 -3.76 -12.12
C GLY A 93 20.96 -3.56 -10.67
N PRO A 94 22.27 -3.37 -10.40
CA PRO A 94 22.78 -3.25 -9.02
C PRO A 94 22.24 -2.04 -8.24
N LYS A 95 21.82 -0.97 -8.94
CA LYS A 95 21.30 0.25 -8.31
C LYS A 95 19.96 0.02 -7.61
N THR A 96 19.21 -1.00 -8.02
CA THR A 96 17.90 -1.36 -7.45
C THR A 96 17.97 -2.43 -6.36
N ALA A 97 19.17 -2.79 -5.88
CA ALA A 97 19.36 -3.80 -4.83
C ALA A 97 18.58 -3.51 -3.53
N ALA A 98 18.36 -2.23 -3.23
CA ALA A 98 17.59 -1.76 -2.08
C ALA A 98 16.14 -1.37 -2.39
N LEU A 99 15.72 -1.41 -3.66
CA LEU A 99 14.42 -0.86 -4.08
C LEU A 99 13.24 -1.56 -3.39
N ALA A 100 13.31 -2.88 -3.26
CA ALA A 100 12.32 -3.66 -2.52
C ALA A 100 12.17 -3.19 -1.07
N ARG A 101 13.30 -3.05 -0.36
CA ARG A 101 13.33 -2.54 1.01
C ARG A 101 12.76 -1.14 1.10
N ASP A 102 13.24 -0.24 0.25
CA ASP A 102 12.87 1.18 0.31
C ASP A 102 11.38 1.37 0.00
N THR A 103 10.83 0.60 -0.93
CA THR A 103 9.39 0.62 -1.27
C THR A 103 8.54 0.06 -0.13
N VAL A 104 8.86 -1.13 0.41
CA VAL A 104 8.10 -1.73 1.51
C VAL A 104 8.21 -0.87 2.78
N PHE A 105 9.38 -0.32 3.07
CA PHE A 105 9.56 0.59 4.19
C PHE A 105 8.76 1.89 4.01
N ALA A 106 8.77 2.46 2.79
CA ALA A 106 7.92 3.60 2.47
C ALA A 106 6.44 3.27 2.66
N ALA A 107 5.99 2.09 2.26
CA ALA A 107 4.61 1.66 2.46
C ALA A 107 4.24 1.64 3.96
N VAL A 108 5.10 1.12 4.83
CA VAL A 108 4.92 1.16 6.29
C VAL A 108 4.84 2.60 6.82
N MET A 109 5.74 3.49 6.36
CA MET A 109 5.75 4.87 6.84
C MET A 109 4.53 5.66 6.35
N ILE A 110 4.12 5.46 5.09
CA ILE A 110 2.93 6.08 4.50
C ILE A 110 1.68 5.60 5.25
N THR A 111 1.52 4.30 5.47
CA THR A 111 0.34 3.75 6.14
C THR A 111 0.28 4.13 7.61
N CYS A 112 1.32 3.80 8.40
CA CYS A 112 1.32 3.97 9.86
C CYS A 112 1.41 5.42 10.31
N ASN A 113 1.91 6.34 9.48
CA ASN A 113 2.06 7.75 9.85
C ASN A 113 1.27 8.69 8.93
N GLY A 114 1.38 8.51 7.62
CA GLY A 114 0.63 9.33 6.65
C GLY A 114 -0.88 9.09 6.73
N ILE A 115 -1.33 7.87 6.44
CA ILE A 115 -2.75 7.52 6.39
C ILE A 115 -3.38 7.56 7.77
N VAL A 116 -2.75 6.96 8.79
CA VAL A 116 -3.21 7.05 10.18
C VAL A 116 -3.29 8.51 10.63
N GLY A 117 -2.21 9.29 10.45
CA GLY A 117 -2.17 10.69 10.86
C GLY A 117 -3.23 11.56 10.17
N LEU A 118 -3.41 11.41 8.85
CA LEU A 118 -4.46 12.09 8.10
C LEU A 118 -5.85 11.69 8.58
N SER A 119 -6.09 10.41 8.84
CA SER A 119 -7.38 9.90 9.27
C SER A 119 -7.76 10.40 10.66
N LEU A 120 -6.79 10.39 11.60
CA LEU A 120 -6.97 10.94 12.94
C LEU A 120 -7.19 12.45 12.90
N LEU A 121 -6.39 13.19 12.12
CA LEU A 121 -6.55 14.64 11.97
C LEU A 121 -7.94 14.99 11.42
N VAL A 122 -8.33 14.36 10.32
CA VAL A 122 -9.61 14.62 9.65
C VAL A 122 -10.80 14.26 10.53
N GLY A 123 -10.73 13.15 11.26
CA GLY A 123 -11.77 12.78 12.24
C GLY A 123 -11.83 13.75 13.41
N ALA A 124 -10.69 14.05 14.03
CA ALA A 124 -10.62 14.85 15.25
C ALA A 124 -10.93 16.34 15.01
N VAL A 125 -10.69 16.89 13.81
CA VAL A 125 -11.14 18.25 13.46
C VAL A 125 -12.66 18.38 13.55
N ARG A 126 -13.40 17.29 13.33
CA ARG A 126 -14.86 17.29 13.35
C ARG A 126 -15.43 16.98 14.73
N THR A 127 -14.87 15.98 15.41
CA THR A 127 -15.44 15.43 16.66
C THR A 127 -14.64 15.81 17.91
N HIS A 128 -13.55 16.58 17.77
CA HIS A 128 -12.53 16.90 18.78
C HIS A 128 -11.72 15.69 19.29
N VAL A 129 -12.39 14.57 19.53
CA VAL A 129 -11.82 13.28 19.92
C VAL A 129 -12.41 12.20 19.02
N VAL A 130 -11.57 11.33 18.51
CA VAL A 130 -11.98 10.15 17.74
C VAL A 130 -11.88 8.91 18.62
N VAL A 131 -12.82 7.99 18.48
CA VAL A 131 -12.90 6.74 19.26
C VAL A 131 -12.76 5.56 18.31
N PHE A 132 -12.00 4.55 18.72
CA PHE A 132 -11.75 3.33 17.97
C PHE A 132 -11.40 2.18 18.93
N ASN A 133 -11.45 0.95 18.44
CA ASN A 133 -11.13 -0.22 19.24
C ASN A 133 -9.60 -0.35 19.42
N ALA A 134 -9.15 -0.22 20.67
CA ALA A 134 -7.73 -0.32 21.03
C ALA A 134 -7.15 -1.72 20.82
N GLU A 135 -7.94 -2.78 21.07
CA GLU A 135 -7.48 -4.17 20.97
C GLU A 135 -7.20 -4.55 19.52
N GLY A 136 -8.16 -4.27 18.61
CA GLY A 136 -8.00 -4.56 17.18
C GLY A 136 -6.89 -3.73 16.53
N SER A 137 -6.89 -2.42 16.78
CA SER A 137 -5.88 -1.52 16.23
C SER A 137 -4.50 -1.80 16.82
N GLY A 138 -4.42 -2.16 18.11
CA GLY A 138 -3.17 -2.46 18.81
C GLY A 138 -2.56 -3.76 18.33
N ALA A 139 -3.38 -4.80 18.15
CA ALA A 139 -2.96 -6.06 17.56
C ALA A 139 -2.45 -5.88 16.12
N ALA A 140 -3.13 -5.04 15.32
CA ALA A 140 -2.70 -4.71 13.97
C ALA A 140 -1.33 -4.01 13.97
N LEU A 141 -1.15 -2.97 14.79
CA LEU A 141 0.14 -2.27 14.91
C LEU A 141 1.27 -3.19 15.40
N ALA A 142 1.01 -4.03 16.40
CA ALA A 142 1.98 -4.99 16.91
C ALA A 142 2.42 -6.00 15.84
N THR A 143 1.48 -6.42 14.99
CA THR A 143 1.76 -7.30 13.86
C THR A 143 2.62 -6.60 12.81
N VAL A 144 2.29 -5.35 12.43
CA VAL A 144 3.15 -4.53 11.54
C VAL A 144 4.56 -4.40 12.10
N ALA A 145 4.69 -4.04 13.39
CA ALA A 145 5.98 -3.88 14.04
C ALA A 145 6.80 -5.18 14.02
N THR A 146 6.14 -6.31 14.27
CA THR A 146 6.78 -7.63 14.24
C THR A 146 7.22 -7.99 12.82
N LEU A 147 6.35 -7.84 11.83
CA LEU A 147 6.65 -8.10 10.41
C LEU A 147 7.82 -7.24 9.91
N ALA A 148 7.78 -5.93 10.18
CA ALA A 148 8.83 -4.99 9.79
C ALA A 148 10.16 -5.35 10.47
N THR A 149 10.13 -5.71 11.75
CA THR A 149 11.34 -6.10 12.48
C THR A 149 11.93 -7.40 11.92
N LEU A 150 11.11 -8.44 11.79
CA LEU A 150 11.56 -9.75 11.32
C LEU A 150 12.05 -9.74 9.87
N SER A 151 11.53 -8.85 9.03
CA SER A 151 11.84 -8.85 7.59
C SER A 151 12.82 -7.76 7.16
N LEU A 152 12.80 -6.60 7.81
CA LEU A 152 13.56 -5.42 7.37
C LEU A 152 14.61 -4.97 8.40
N VAL A 153 14.42 -5.23 9.70
CA VAL A 153 15.40 -4.85 10.73
C VAL A 153 16.48 -5.93 10.89
N LEU A 154 16.06 -7.19 11.08
CA LEU A 154 16.97 -8.30 11.35
C LEU A 154 18.09 -8.51 10.31
N PRO A 155 17.91 -8.32 8.98
CA PRO A 155 19.00 -8.53 8.03
C PRO A 155 20.24 -7.68 8.32
N THR A 156 20.06 -6.49 8.92
CA THR A 156 21.16 -5.59 9.29
C THR A 156 21.98 -6.11 10.48
N PHE A 157 21.41 -7.00 11.30
CA PHE A 157 22.03 -7.49 12.54
C PHE A 157 22.48 -8.95 12.46
N THR A 158 22.08 -9.68 11.41
CA THR A 158 22.50 -11.07 11.21
C THR A 158 23.91 -11.18 10.63
N ILE A 159 24.67 -12.18 11.08
CA ILE A 159 26.03 -12.46 10.60
C ILE A 159 26.09 -13.50 9.46
N GLY A 160 24.94 -14.01 9.00
CA GLY A 160 24.85 -15.14 8.08
C GLY A 160 25.31 -14.85 6.65
N LYS A 161 25.27 -13.58 6.23
CA LYS A 161 25.76 -13.10 4.94
C LYS A 161 26.35 -11.69 5.15
N PRO A 162 27.47 -11.33 4.51
CA PRO A 162 27.98 -9.96 4.59
C PRO A 162 26.99 -8.96 4.00
N GLY A 163 26.84 -7.82 4.68
CA GLY A 163 25.91 -6.76 4.28
C GLY A 163 24.51 -6.91 4.89
N PRO A 164 23.58 -5.99 4.56
CA PRO A 164 22.22 -5.96 5.10
C PRO A 164 21.31 -6.98 4.37
N GLU A 165 21.75 -8.23 4.30
CA GLU A 165 21.11 -9.30 3.54
C GLU A 165 20.83 -10.53 4.40
N PHE A 166 19.73 -11.22 4.09
CA PHE A 166 19.48 -12.54 4.63
C PHE A 166 20.27 -13.63 3.88
N SER A 167 20.69 -14.66 4.61
CA SER A 167 21.00 -15.95 4.01
C SER A 167 19.71 -16.62 3.50
N SER A 168 19.81 -17.60 2.60
CA SER A 168 18.63 -18.28 2.03
C SER A 168 17.71 -18.88 3.11
N ALA A 169 18.29 -19.45 4.17
CA ALA A 169 17.53 -19.98 5.29
C ALA A 169 16.81 -18.88 6.10
N GLN A 170 17.47 -17.74 6.33
CA GLN A 170 16.87 -16.60 7.03
C GLN A 170 15.75 -15.97 6.21
N LEU A 171 15.94 -15.83 4.88
CA LEU A 171 14.92 -15.31 3.98
C LEU A 171 13.70 -16.24 3.91
N ALA A 172 13.92 -17.55 3.82
CA ALA A 172 12.84 -18.54 3.86
C ALA A 172 12.06 -18.47 5.18
N PHE A 173 12.77 -18.36 6.31
CA PHE A 173 12.12 -18.17 7.62
C PHE A 173 11.31 -16.87 7.67
N ALA A 174 11.88 -15.75 7.25
CA ALA A 174 11.20 -14.44 7.26
C ALA A 174 9.96 -14.46 6.35
N ALA A 175 10.04 -15.09 5.18
CA ALA A 175 8.91 -15.29 4.28
C ALA A 175 7.80 -16.12 4.92
N VAL A 176 8.12 -17.31 5.46
CA VAL A 176 7.13 -18.18 6.09
C VAL A 176 6.50 -17.51 7.33
N ALA A 177 7.31 -16.90 8.19
CA ALA A 177 6.83 -16.19 9.36
C ALA A 177 5.92 -15.01 8.99
N SER A 178 6.28 -14.25 7.96
CA SER A 178 5.49 -13.12 7.48
C SER A 178 4.13 -13.56 6.93
N LEU A 179 4.12 -14.63 6.15
CA LEU A 179 2.89 -15.20 5.59
C LEU A 179 1.98 -15.76 6.69
N LEU A 180 2.54 -16.43 7.69
CA LEU A 180 1.77 -16.99 8.82
C LEU A 180 1.19 -15.89 9.71
N LEU A 181 1.95 -14.84 10.01
CA LEU A 181 1.48 -13.71 10.80
C LEU A 181 0.36 -12.95 10.07
N TYR A 182 0.51 -12.71 8.76
CA TYR A 182 -0.54 -12.11 7.96
C TYR A 182 -1.81 -13.00 7.92
N GLY A 183 -1.64 -14.30 7.68
CA GLY A 183 -2.77 -15.25 7.69
C GLY A 183 -3.49 -15.31 9.04
N LEU A 184 -2.74 -15.29 10.15
CA LEU A 184 -3.29 -15.24 11.49
C LEU A 184 -4.07 -13.93 11.73
N PHE A 185 -3.51 -12.80 11.33
CA PHE A 185 -4.18 -11.51 11.43
C PHE A 185 -5.51 -11.51 10.67
N VAL A 186 -5.51 -11.98 9.41
CA VAL A 186 -6.73 -12.08 8.61
C VAL A 186 -7.77 -12.99 9.28
N ALA A 187 -7.35 -14.14 9.81
CA ALA A 187 -8.27 -15.06 10.50
C ALA A 187 -8.89 -14.42 11.75
N VAL A 188 -8.11 -13.66 12.52
CA VAL A 188 -8.60 -12.90 13.68
C VAL A 188 -9.55 -11.79 13.26
N GLN A 189 -9.18 -11.00 12.25
CA GLN A 189 -9.96 -9.87 11.76
C GLN A 189 -11.31 -10.27 11.17
N THR A 190 -11.39 -11.45 10.56
CA THR A 190 -12.54 -11.80 9.74
C THR A 190 -13.44 -12.88 10.33
N VAL A 191 -12.93 -13.74 11.21
CA VAL A 191 -13.70 -14.83 11.80
C VAL A 191 -13.78 -14.71 13.32
N ARG A 192 -12.63 -14.58 14.00
CA ARG A 192 -12.57 -14.86 15.44
C ARG A 192 -12.88 -13.66 16.35
N HIS A 193 -12.49 -12.45 15.96
CA HIS A 193 -12.70 -11.22 16.75
C HIS A 193 -13.08 -10.04 15.83
N ARG A 194 -14.00 -10.29 14.89
CA ARG A 194 -14.43 -9.32 13.86
C ARG A 194 -14.94 -8.03 14.47
N GLU A 195 -15.63 -8.13 15.61
CA GLU A 195 -16.18 -7.02 16.38
C GLU A 195 -15.13 -5.97 16.78
N TYR A 196 -13.84 -6.36 16.90
CA TYR A 196 -12.76 -5.43 17.22
C TYR A 196 -12.36 -4.54 16.04
N PHE A 197 -12.84 -4.85 14.85
CA PHE A 197 -12.53 -4.13 13.63
C PHE A 197 -13.75 -3.39 13.08
N LEU A 198 -14.91 -3.48 13.74
CA LEU A 198 -16.11 -2.78 13.31
C LEU A 198 -16.10 -1.31 13.80
N PRO A 199 -16.67 -0.36 13.03
CA PRO A 199 -16.76 1.03 13.43
C PRO A 199 -17.49 1.23 14.77
N LEU A 200 -16.99 2.15 15.58
CA LEU A 200 -17.58 2.54 16.85
C LEU A 200 -18.21 3.93 16.74
N THR A 201 -19.30 4.15 17.48
CA THR A 201 -19.87 5.47 17.75
C THR A 201 -18.99 6.23 18.75
N GLN A 202 -19.25 7.53 18.93
CA GLN A 202 -18.53 8.35 19.92
C GLN A 202 -18.66 7.82 21.35
N ASP A 203 -19.77 7.14 21.67
CA ASP A 203 -20.01 6.51 22.97
C ASP A 203 -19.35 5.11 23.09
N GLY A 204 -18.56 4.70 22.09
CA GLY A 204 -17.85 3.41 22.09
C GLY A 204 -18.74 2.19 21.79
N ARG A 205 -19.94 2.39 21.25
CA ARG A 205 -20.85 1.30 20.85
C ARG A 205 -20.62 0.95 19.37
N LEU A 206 -20.91 -0.29 18.98
CA LEU A 206 -20.84 -0.67 17.56
C LEU A 206 -21.81 0.21 16.73
N GLN A 207 -21.29 0.79 15.65
CA GLN A 207 -22.11 1.53 14.70
C GLN A 207 -22.84 0.53 13.79
N GLU A 208 -24.17 0.61 13.74
CA GLU A 208 -24.97 -0.22 12.84
C GLU A 208 -24.73 0.18 11.38
N ASP A 209 -24.51 -0.82 10.52
CA ASP A 209 -24.21 -0.59 9.11
C ASP A 209 -25.51 -0.42 8.31
N GLU A 210 -25.96 0.82 8.14
CA GLU A 210 -27.19 1.15 7.40
C GLU A 210 -27.13 0.90 5.87
N ASN A 211 -25.98 0.52 5.32
CA ASN A 211 -25.80 0.38 3.86
C ASN A 211 -25.53 -1.07 3.45
N HIS A 212 -26.58 -1.86 3.27
CA HIS A 212 -26.51 -3.07 2.44
C HIS A 212 -26.62 -2.67 0.98
N ALA A 213 -25.51 -2.24 0.38
CA ALA A 213 -25.46 -2.07 -1.07
C ALA A 213 -25.76 -3.43 -1.75
N PRO A 214 -26.61 -3.47 -2.79
CA PRO A 214 -26.92 -4.72 -3.45
C PRO A 214 -25.64 -5.37 -4.02
N LEU A 215 -25.54 -6.69 -3.89
CA LEU A 215 -24.40 -7.44 -4.40
C LEU A 215 -24.24 -7.22 -5.92
N PRO A 216 -23.00 -7.10 -6.43
CA PRO A 216 -22.77 -6.97 -7.87
C PRO A 216 -23.38 -8.16 -8.63
N GLY A 217 -23.95 -7.91 -9.81
CA GLY A 217 -24.42 -8.97 -10.71
C GLY A 217 -23.25 -9.78 -11.28
N ARG A 218 -23.48 -11.05 -11.64
CA ARG A 218 -22.43 -11.94 -12.19
C ARG A 218 -21.67 -11.32 -13.38
N GLY A 219 -22.38 -10.66 -14.29
CA GLY A 219 -21.76 -9.99 -15.44
C GLY A 219 -20.83 -8.84 -15.04
N ALA A 220 -21.19 -8.06 -14.03
CA ALA A 220 -20.34 -6.99 -13.50
C ALA A 220 -19.09 -7.56 -12.81
N THR A 221 -19.21 -8.67 -12.08
CA THR A 221 -18.06 -9.34 -11.47
C THR A 221 -17.10 -9.90 -12.52
N VAL A 222 -17.60 -10.57 -13.56
CA VAL A 222 -16.76 -11.08 -14.66
C VAL A 222 -16.07 -9.94 -15.39
N LEU A 223 -16.78 -8.85 -15.69
CA LEU A 223 -16.17 -7.66 -16.27
C LEU A 223 -15.05 -7.11 -15.38
N SER A 224 -15.27 -7.02 -14.07
CA SER A 224 -14.24 -6.57 -13.13
C SER A 224 -13.03 -7.49 -13.09
N VAL A 225 -13.21 -8.81 -13.17
CA VAL A 225 -12.06 -9.74 -13.28
C VAL A 225 -11.26 -9.47 -14.54
N VAL A 226 -11.92 -9.35 -15.69
CA VAL A 226 -11.23 -9.09 -16.97
C VAL A 226 -10.53 -7.73 -16.93
N MET A 227 -11.20 -6.68 -16.47
CA MET A 227 -10.62 -5.34 -16.41
C MET A 227 -9.51 -5.23 -15.36
N LEU A 228 -9.59 -5.97 -14.25
CA LEU A 228 -8.49 -6.08 -13.29
C LEU A 228 -7.26 -6.68 -13.96
N LEU A 229 -7.39 -7.78 -14.70
CA LEU A 229 -6.26 -8.40 -15.42
C LEU A 229 -5.66 -7.46 -16.46
N VAL A 230 -6.50 -6.75 -17.24
CA VAL A 230 -6.04 -5.74 -18.20
C VAL A 230 -5.30 -4.61 -17.49
N ALA A 231 -5.86 -4.11 -16.38
CA ALA A 231 -5.23 -3.06 -15.59
C ALA A 231 -3.89 -3.51 -15.01
N LEU A 232 -3.77 -4.74 -14.52
CA LEU A 232 -2.50 -5.29 -14.03
C LEU A 232 -1.43 -5.32 -15.12
N ILE A 233 -1.78 -5.80 -16.32
CA ILE A 233 -0.85 -5.81 -17.46
C ILE A 233 -0.41 -4.38 -17.81
N ALA A 234 -1.36 -3.45 -17.89
CA ALA A 234 -1.08 -2.05 -18.18
C ALA A 234 -0.19 -1.42 -17.10
N VAL A 235 -0.50 -1.61 -15.82
CA VAL A 235 0.27 -1.05 -14.70
C VAL A 235 1.72 -1.52 -14.71
N VAL A 236 1.96 -2.82 -14.87
CA VAL A 236 3.31 -3.38 -14.89
C VAL A 236 4.10 -2.85 -16.09
N GLY A 237 3.48 -2.84 -17.27
CA GLY A 237 4.14 -2.40 -18.49
C GLY A 237 4.37 -0.89 -18.58
N ASP A 238 3.39 -0.09 -18.16
CA ASP A 238 3.49 1.37 -18.16
C ASP A 238 4.52 1.83 -17.13
N ALA A 239 4.57 1.19 -15.96
CA ALA A 239 5.61 1.49 -14.96
C ALA A 239 7.02 1.20 -15.46
N LYS A 240 7.21 0.09 -16.19
CA LYS A 240 8.48 -0.18 -16.89
C LYS A 240 8.84 0.94 -17.88
N SER A 241 7.84 1.44 -18.61
CA SER A 241 8.04 2.54 -19.57
C SER A 241 8.37 3.88 -18.89
N VAL A 242 7.87 4.09 -17.65
CA VAL A 242 8.00 5.35 -16.91
C VAL A 242 9.23 5.36 -15.97
N SER A 243 9.69 4.20 -15.49
CA SER A 243 10.78 4.12 -14.50
C SER A 243 12.06 4.86 -14.89
N PRO A 244 12.59 4.72 -16.12
CA PRO A 244 13.82 5.43 -16.49
C PRO A 244 13.68 6.95 -16.37
N THR A 245 12.47 7.48 -16.59
CA THR A 245 12.20 8.91 -16.45
C THR A 245 12.04 9.32 -14.99
N ILE A 246 11.45 8.48 -14.14
CA ILE A 246 11.42 8.72 -12.69
C ILE A 246 12.86 8.73 -12.16
N GLU A 247 13.66 7.73 -12.50
CA GLU A 247 15.07 7.62 -12.09
C GLU A 247 15.90 8.80 -12.59
N SER A 248 15.79 9.16 -13.87
CA SER A 248 16.50 10.31 -14.44
C SER A 248 16.04 11.63 -13.82
N GLY A 249 14.76 11.77 -13.49
CA GLY A 249 14.22 12.95 -12.81
C GLY A 249 14.73 13.08 -11.38
N VAL A 250 14.79 11.97 -10.65
CA VAL A 250 15.40 11.88 -9.30
C VAL A 250 16.88 12.24 -9.36
N GLU A 251 17.62 11.67 -10.32
CA GLU A 251 19.04 11.95 -10.51
C GLU A 251 19.30 13.40 -10.92
N ALA A 252 18.52 13.96 -11.85
CA ALA A 252 18.62 15.35 -12.28
C ALA A 252 18.30 16.35 -11.16
N ALA A 253 17.43 15.98 -10.22
CA ALA A 253 17.15 16.75 -9.02
C ALA A 253 18.21 16.57 -7.91
N GLY A 254 19.24 15.73 -8.13
CA GLY A 254 20.26 15.42 -7.13
C GLY A 254 19.75 14.59 -5.94
N LEU A 255 18.63 13.88 -6.12
CA LEU A 255 17.94 13.16 -5.04
C LEU A 255 18.41 11.70 -4.93
N PRO A 256 18.33 11.08 -3.73
CA PRO A 256 18.67 9.67 -3.54
C PRO A 256 17.72 8.71 -4.27
N GLN A 257 18.24 7.55 -4.68
CA GLN A 257 17.44 6.48 -5.31
C GLN A 257 16.29 5.97 -4.43
N ALA A 258 16.41 6.08 -3.10
CA ALA A 258 15.33 5.74 -2.17
C ALA A 258 14.02 6.50 -2.45
N VAL A 259 14.11 7.71 -3.05
CA VAL A 259 12.94 8.50 -3.47
C VAL A 259 12.10 7.76 -4.51
N VAL A 260 12.70 6.94 -5.37
CA VAL A 260 11.96 6.12 -6.35
C VAL A 260 11.00 5.17 -5.64
N GLY A 261 11.48 4.48 -4.60
CA GLY A 261 10.65 3.60 -3.77
C GLY A 261 9.49 4.35 -3.07
N VAL A 262 9.75 5.57 -2.59
CA VAL A 262 8.72 6.44 -1.99
C VAL A 262 7.64 6.82 -3.02
N VAL A 263 8.04 7.21 -4.23
CA VAL A 263 7.10 7.58 -5.31
C VAL A 263 6.22 6.39 -5.70
N ILE A 264 6.81 5.20 -5.82
CA ILE A 264 6.06 3.96 -6.13
C ILE A 264 5.06 3.65 -5.01
N ALA A 265 5.51 3.67 -3.75
CA ALA A 265 4.64 3.39 -2.61
C ALA A 265 3.47 4.40 -2.52
N LEU A 266 3.72 5.69 -2.75
CA LEU A 266 2.67 6.71 -2.80
C LEU A 266 1.65 6.45 -3.91
N LEU A 267 2.12 6.05 -5.10
CA LEU A 267 1.25 5.74 -6.24
C LEU A 267 0.33 4.55 -5.92
N VAL A 268 0.89 3.47 -5.36
CA VAL A 268 0.16 2.24 -5.04
C VAL A 268 -0.82 2.45 -3.88
N LEU A 269 -0.43 3.21 -2.86
CA LEU A 269 -1.25 3.46 -1.66
C LEU A 269 -2.23 4.64 -1.79
N LEU A 270 -2.21 5.36 -2.92
CA LEU A 270 -3.12 6.48 -3.17
C LEU A 270 -4.61 6.08 -3.06
N PRO A 271 -5.11 5.00 -3.70
CA PRO A 271 -6.51 4.59 -3.59
C PRO A 271 -6.94 4.37 -2.13
N GLU A 272 -6.09 3.70 -1.34
CA GLU A 272 -6.34 3.39 0.06
C GLU A 272 -6.31 4.64 0.93
N THR A 273 -5.36 5.55 0.69
CA THR A 273 -5.29 6.85 1.36
C THR A 273 -6.59 7.63 1.16
N LEU A 274 -7.10 7.67 -0.08
CA LEU A 274 -8.37 8.31 -0.38
C LEU A 274 -9.55 7.61 0.31
N ALA A 275 -9.57 6.28 0.35
CA ALA A 275 -10.61 5.51 1.03
C ALA A 275 -10.62 5.75 2.55
N ALA A 276 -9.44 5.71 3.18
CA ALA A 276 -9.27 5.95 4.61
C ALA A 276 -9.67 7.38 5.00
N VAL A 277 -9.26 8.40 4.22
CA VAL A 277 -9.69 9.79 4.46
C VAL A 277 -11.21 9.95 4.29
N ARG A 278 -11.81 9.31 3.28
CA ARG A 278 -13.28 9.33 3.10
C ARG A 278 -14.00 8.68 4.27
N ALA A 279 -13.49 7.57 4.80
CA ALA A 279 -14.05 6.91 5.98
C ALA A 279 -13.94 7.78 7.24
N ALA A 280 -12.77 8.40 7.47
CA ALA A 280 -12.57 9.32 8.58
C ALA A 280 -13.52 10.53 8.51
N ARG A 281 -13.74 11.09 7.32
CA ARG A 281 -14.72 12.18 7.11
C ARG A 281 -16.16 11.77 7.46
N ARG A 282 -16.47 10.48 7.42
CA ARG A 282 -17.78 9.91 7.76
C ARG A 282 -17.81 9.35 9.20
N GLU A 283 -16.88 9.80 10.05
CA GLU A 283 -16.77 9.39 11.46
C GLU A 283 -16.49 7.89 11.64
N ARG A 284 -15.94 7.22 10.63
CA ARG A 284 -15.57 5.80 10.64
C ARG A 284 -14.06 5.62 10.75
N VAL A 285 -13.46 6.20 11.78
CA VAL A 285 -12.00 6.19 11.97
C VAL A 285 -11.45 4.77 12.16
N GLN A 286 -12.20 3.85 12.79
CA GLN A 286 -11.81 2.44 12.85
C GLN A 286 -11.60 1.84 11.46
N THR A 287 -12.48 2.12 10.50
CA THR A 287 -12.32 1.65 9.11
C THR A 287 -11.03 2.22 8.51
N SER A 288 -10.74 3.49 8.74
CA SER A 288 -9.49 4.12 8.28
C SER A 288 -8.25 3.45 8.87
N LEU A 289 -8.25 3.14 10.17
CA LEU A 289 -7.15 2.44 10.84
C LEU A 289 -6.99 1.01 10.33
N ASN A 290 -8.10 0.30 10.10
CA ASN A 290 -8.05 -1.04 9.51
C ASN A 290 -7.48 -1.04 8.10
N LEU A 291 -7.86 -0.06 7.26
CA LEU A 291 -7.31 0.10 5.93
C LEU A 291 -5.80 0.38 6.00
N ALA A 292 -5.39 1.34 6.83
CA ALA A 292 -3.99 1.72 6.95
C ALA A 292 -3.10 0.58 7.50
N LEU A 293 -3.43 0.05 8.68
CA LEU A 293 -2.61 -0.99 9.32
C LEU A 293 -2.74 -2.32 8.57
N GLY A 294 -3.92 -2.65 8.05
CA GLY A 294 -4.16 -3.80 7.19
C GLY A 294 -3.30 -3.79 5.93
N SER A 295 -3.23 -2.64 5.26
CA SER A 295 -2.35 -2.41 4.11
C SER A 295 -0.87 -2.58 4.48
N ALA A 296 -0.40 -1.95 5.58
CA ALA A 296 0.97 -2.12 6.07
C ALA A 296 1.34 -3.59 6.32
N MET A 297 0.42 -4.37 6.90
CA MET A 297 0.62 -5.80 7.11
C MET A 297 0.65 -6.59 5.81
N ALA A 298 -0.23 -6.27 4.85
CA ALA A 298 -0.24 -6.93 3.54
C ALA A 298 1.06 -6.62 2.76
N SER A 299 1.49 -5.36 2.73
CA SER A 299 2.72 -4.91 2.06
C SER A 299 3.99 -5.55 2.58
N ILE A 300 4.03 -6.07 3.81
CA ILE A 300 5.16 -6.88 4.30
C ILE A 300 4.83 -8.37 4.18
N GLY A 301 3.69 -8.76 4.74
CA GLY A 301 3.20 -10.12 4.93
C GLY A 301 3.05 -10.93 3.65
N LEU A 302 2.79 -10.26 2.52
CA LEU A 302 2.64 -10.88 1.20
C LEU A 302 3.82 -10.55 0.27
N THR A 303 4.40 -9.34 0.34
CA THR A 303 5.50 -8.92 -0.53
C THR A 303 6.81 -9.61 -0.20
N ILE A 304 7.17 -9.80 1.08
CA ILE A 304 8.41 -10.49 1.47
C ILE A 304 8.42 -11.95 0.99
N PRO A 305 7.34 -12.75 1.19
CA PRO A 305 7.26 -14.07 0.58
C PRO A 305 7.36 -14.07 -0.94
N ALA A 306 6.70 -13.11 -1.61
CA ALA A 306 6.73 -13.03 -3.07
C ALA A 306 8.13 -12.69 -3.60
N ILE A 307 8.84 -11.76 -2.96
CA ILE A 307 10.22 -11.42 -3.30
C ILE A 307 11.16 -12.59 -2.99
N ALA A 308 10.96 -13.30 -1.87
CA ALA A 308 11.74 -14.48 -1.53
C ALA A 308 11.60 -15.56 -2.62
N LEU A 309 10.39 -15.80 -3.12
CA LEU A 309 10.16 -16.68 -4.27
C LEU A 309 10.82 -16.14 -5.54
N ALA A 310 10.62 -14.86 -5.85
CA ALA A 310 11.23 -14.24 -7.04
C ALA A 310 12.77 -14.33 -7.01
N SER A 311 13.39 -14.22 -5.84
CA SER A 311 14.85 -14.30 -5.65
C SER A 311 15.48 -15.63 -6.08
N ILE A 312 14.68 -16.68 -6.27
CA ILE A 312 15.16 -17.96 -6.83
C ILE A 312 15.59 -17.79 -8.29
N TRP A 313 14.93 -16.91 -9.03
CA TRP A 313 15.21 -16.64 -10.45
C TRP A 313 15.92 -15.30 -10.68
N LEU A 314 15.84 -14.36 -9.73
CA LEU A 314 16.52 -13.09 -9.82
C LEU A 314 17.99 -13.22 -9.41
N THR A 315 18.89 -12.72 -10.25
CA THR A 315 20.32 -12.62 -9.93
C THR A 315 20.63 -11.24 -9.37
N GLY A 316 21.31 -11.17 -8.22
CA GLY A 316 21.79 -9.91 -7.65
C GLY A 316 21.67 -9.85 -6.12
N PRO A 317 22.28 -8.84 -5.49
CA PRO A 317 22.11 -8.60 -4.06
C PRO A 317 20.69 -8.12 -3.75
N LEU A 318 20.11 -8.63 -2.66
CA LEU A 318 18.79 -8.24 -2.16
C LEU A 318 18.97 -7.61 -0.78
N HIS A 319 19.19 -6.29 -0.76
CA HIS A 319 19.42 -5.53 0.47
C HIS A 319 18.09 -5.24 1.16
N LEU A 320 17.66 -6.12 2.07
CA LEU A 320 16.44 -5.93 2.87
C LEU A 320 16.68 -5.14 4.16
N GLY A 321 17.91 -5.15 4.69
CA GLY A 321 18.21 -4.53 5.97
C GLY A 321 18.09 -3.01 5.96
N LEU A 322 17.36 -2.47 6.93
CA LEU A 322 17.20 -1.04 7.17
C LEU A 322 18.50 -0.40 7.67
N GLY A 323 18.79 0.79 7.16
CA GLY A 323 19.84 1.67 7.67
C GLY A 323 19.43 2.40 8.97
N ALA A 324 20.39 3.04 9.63
CA ALA A 324 20.21 3.66 10.95
C ALA A 324 19.02 4.65 11.00
N THR A 325 18.92 5.56 10.03
CA THR A 325 17.82 6.54 9.97
C THR A 325 16.44 5.87 9.89
N HIS A 326 16.31 4.82 9.05
CA HIS A 326 15.09 4.05 8.93
C HIS A 326 14.74 3.29 10.22
N LEU A 327 15.73 2.74 10.92
CA LEU A 327 15.53 2.09 12.23
C LEU A 327 15.00 3.06 13.29
N VAL A 328 15.54 4.28 13.34
CA VAL A 328 15.09 5.33 14.27
C VAL A 328 13.65 5.72 13.95
N LEU A 329 13.32 5.96 12.68
CA LEU A 329 11.97 6.31 12.24
C LEU A 329 10.96 5.19 12.51
N LEU A 330 11.34 3.93 12.28
CA LEU A 330 10.49 2.77 12.58
C LEU A 330 10.23 2.67 14.09
N SER A 331 11.28 2.81 14.89
CA SER A 331 11.17 2.75 16.35
C SER A 331 10.25 3.85 16.89
N LEU A 332 10.42 5.09 16.39
CA LEU A 332 9.57 6.21 16.74
C LEU A 332 8.11 5.95 16.32
N THR A 333 7.89 5.42 15.12
CA THR A 333 6.56 5.06 14.60
C THR A 333 5.87 4.03 15.49
N VAL A 334 6.57 2.98 15.91
CA VAL A 334 6.01 1.93 16.76
C VAL A 334 5.67 2.47 18.16
N VAL A 335 6.58 3.25 18.77
CA VAL A 335 6.35 3.84 20.09
C VAL A 335 5.17 4.82 20.06
N VAL A 336 5.16 5.76 19.12
CA VAL A 336 4.08 6.75 19.00
C VAL A 336 2.76 6.09 18.60
N GLY A 337 2.79 5.11 17.71
CA GLY A 337 1.62 4.33 17.34
C GLY A 337 1.03 3.59 18.54
N ALA A 338 1.86 2.97 19.38
CA ALA A 338 1.40 2.28 20.59
C ALA A 338 0.74 3.26 21.56
N LEU A 339 1.39 4.41 21.82
CA LEU A 339 0.84 5.46 22.68
C LEU A 339 -0.45 6.08 22.13
N THR A 340 -0.63 6.08 20.81
CA THR A 340 -1.85 6.56 20.15
C THR A 340 -2.98 5.55 20.24
N VAL A 341 -2.68 4.26 20.09
CA VAL A 341 -3.68 3.21 19.97
C VAL A 341 -4.16 2.67 21.31
N VAL A 342 -3.25 2.54 22.29
CA VAL A 342 -3.55 1.98 23.63
C VAL A 342 -4.75 2.66 24.31
N PRO A 343 -4.94 3.99 24.24
CA PRO A 343 -6.10 4.64 24.86
C PRO A 343 -7.46 4.34 24.20
N GLY A 344 -7.50 3.78 22.98
CA GLY A 344 -8.75 3.59 22.20
C GLY A 344 -9.39 4.89 21.74
N ARG A 345 -8.70 6.02 21.90
CA ARG A 345 -9.16 7.34 21.48
C ARG A 345 -7.97 8.24 21.19
N ALA A 346 -8.14 9.15 20.24
CA ALA A 346 -7.11 10.09 19.83
C ALA A 346 -7.68 11.49 19.64
N THR A 347 -6.81 12.49 19.79
CA THR A 347 -7.12 13.90 19.53
C THR A 347 -6.37 14.38 18.30
N LEU A 348 -6.57 15.66 17.96
CA LEU A 348 -5.82 16.33 16.90
C LEU A 348 -4.30 16.23 17.09
N LEU A 349 -3.81 16.21 18.33
CA LEU A 349 -2.38 16.11 18.63
C LEU A 349 -1.77 14.81 18.10
N GLN A 350 -2.41 13.66 18.34
CA GLN A 350 -1.91 12.36 17.84
C GLN A 350 -1.86 12.35 16.31
N GLY A 351 -2.89 12.88 15.64
CA GLY A 351 -2.87 13.04 14.19
C GLY A 351 -1.70 13.90 13.71
N GLY A 352 -1.46 15.04 14.36
CA GLY A 352 -0.33 15.93 14.06
C GLY A 352 1.03 15.28 14.29
N VAL A 353 1.21 14.51 15.37
CA VAL A 353 2.48 13.80 15.66
C VAL A 353 2.78 12.76 14.59
N HIS A 354 1.81 11.93 14.20
CA HIS A 354 1.98 10.97 13.10
C HIS A 354 2.34 11.68 11.78
N LEU A 355 1.67 12.78 11.44
CA LEU A 355 1.99 13.56 10.24
C LEU A 355 3.39 14.19 10.30
N ALA A 356 3.86 14.61 11.47
CA ALA A 356 5.21 15.11 11.66
C ALA A 356 6.27 14.01 11.43
N ILE A 357 6.02 12.78 11.91
CA ILE A 357 6.88 11.62 11.63
C ILE A 357 6.90 11.30 10.14
N PHE A 358 5.72 11.33 9.48
CA PHE A 358 5.64 11.12 8.04
C PHE A 358 6.39 12.20 7.25
N ALA A 359 6.24 13.48 7.63
CA ALA A 359 6.96 14.58 7.01
C ALA A 359 8.48 14.45 7.22
N ALA A 360 8.93 14.03 8.41
CA ALA A 360 10.33 13.76 8.67
C ALA A 360 10.87 12.61 7.81
N PHE A 361 10.08 11.54 7.63
CA PHE A 361 10.42 10.45 6.71
C PHE A 361 10.60 10.93 5.27
N VAL A 362 9.63 11.68 4.73
CA VAL A 362 9.71 12.20 3.36
C VAL A 362 10.91 13.16 3.22
N PHE A 363 11.11 14.04 4.21
CA PHE A 363 12.25 14.96 4.21
C PHE A 363 13.59 14.21 4.21
N LEU A 364 13.76 13.22 5.07
CA LEU A 364 14.99 12.42 5.16
C LEU A 364 15.18 11.47 3.97
N ALA A 365 14.10 11.07 3.28
CA ALA A 365 14.23 10.33 2.03
C ALA A 365 14.79 11.21 0.89
N ILE A 366 14.43 12.50 0.90
CA ILE A 366 14.89 13.51 -0.09
C ILE A 366 16.27 14.06 0.29
N SER A 367 16.51 14.28 1.59
CA SER A 367 17.71 14.90 2.17
C SER A 367 18.18 14.09 3.40
N PRO A 368 18.86 12.95 3.18
CA PRO A 368 19.21 11.98 4.21
C PRO A 368 20.25 12.43 5.24
#